data_AF-A0A497RXZ0-F1
#
_entry.id   AF-A0A497RXZ0-F1
#
_cell.length_a   1.000
_cell.length_b   1.000
_cell.length_c   1.000
_cell.angle_alpha   90.00
_cell.angle_beta   90.00
_cell.angle_gamma   90.00
#
_symmetry.space_group_name_H-M   'P 1'
#
loop_
_entity.id
_entity.type
_entity.pdbx_description
1 polymer ?
#
loop_
_entity_poly.entity_id
_entity_poly.type
_entity_poly.pdbx_seq_one_letter_code
_entity_poly.pdbx_strand_id
1 'polypeptide(L)'
;MKKLLLCVALVALLVSLSLATTPGILEIEDKTVCVNDVVPINVTLSAALNGVSGYNITWVVTNSTVAEFESIELPYWGDNFLSKNSTLPAPSVYVRAIDLGMEIEDNATNIPIVTLNIRAKEHGNTTIYVSWLRMDDDDDRRITPIVQNGTLTVWQRGDLNGDGEVATISDVGLMWDAFLGLRQTDCRYDINEDGKEAGIGDVALIWHMYLGEA
;
A
#
# COMPACT_ATOMS: atom_id res chain seq x y z
N MET A 1 62.49 -14.00 47.99
CA MET A 1 62.12 -12.65 47.51
C MET A 1 61.49 -12.77 46.14
N LYS A 2 60.24 -12.30 46.03
CA LYS A 2 59.53 -11.78 44.84
C LYS A 2 59.55 -12.59 43.52
N LYS A 3 58.37 -13.18 43.27
CA LYS A 3 57.78 -13.55 41.98
C LYS A 3 58.06 -12.50 40.88
N LEU A 4 58.38 -12.91 39.65
CA LEU A 4 58.24 -12.07 38.45
C LEU A 4 57.96 -12.97 37.23
N LEU A 5 56.68 -13.27 37.02
CA LEU A 5 55.85 -12.85 35.88
C LEU A 5 56.15 -13.59 34.56
N LEU A 6 55.40 -14.66 34.36
CA LEU A 6 55.10 -15.25 33.06
C LEU A 6 54.02 -14.36 32.42
N CYS A 7 54.38 -13.57 31.41
CA CYS A 7 53.41 -12.77 30.64
C CYS A 7 52.72 -13.67 29.60
N VAL A 8 51.55 -14.20 29.93
CA VAL A 8 50.64 -14.81 28.95
C VAL A 8 49.76 -13.69 28.40
N ALA A 9 50.09 -13.18 27.23
CA ALA A 9 49.19 -12.30 26.48
C ALA A 9 48.16 -13.16 25.74
N LEU A 10 47.02 -13.42 26.38
CA LEU A 10 45.86 -14.00 25.72
C LEU A 10 45.08 -12.85 25.06
N VAL A 11 45.39 -12.56 23.78
CA VAL A 11 44.56 -11.66 22.98
C VAL A 11 43.35 -12.45 22.50
N ALA A 12 42.24 -12.35 23.23
CA ALA A 12 40.96 -12.87 22.77
C ALA A 12 40.48 -12.00 21.60
N LEU A 13 40.68 -12.48 20.37
CA LEU A 13 40.11 -11.89 19.17
C LEU A 13 38.60 -12.19 19.20
N LEU A 14 37.81 -11.28 19.78
CA LEU A 14 36.36 -11.25 19.65
C LEU A 14 36.05 -10.90 18.19
N VAL A 15 36.00 -11.92 17.33
CA VAL A 15 35.38 -11.79 16.02
C VAL A 15 33.89 -11.65 16.30
N SER A 16 33.37 -10.42 16.25
CA SER A 16 31.94 -10.17 16.24
C SER A 16 31.39 -10.82 14.97
N LEU A 17 30.80 -12.00 15.11
CA LEU A 17 30.08 -12.65 14.03
C LEU A 17 28.82 -11.82 13.78
N SER A 18 28.86 -10.91 12.80
CA SER A 18 27.65 -10.24 12.35
C SER A 18 26.78 -11.31 11.69
N LEU A 19 25.71 -11.73 12.37
CA LEU A 19 24.65 -12.46 11.69
C LEU A 19 24.16 -11.54 10.57
N ALA A 20 24.23 -12.00 9.32
CA ALA A 20 23.61 -11.29 8.23
C ALA A 20 22.11 -11.28 8.50
N THR A 21 21.59 -10.12 8.89
CA THR A 21 20.16 -9.94 9.12
C THR A 21 19.51 -9.79 7.75
N THR A 22 18.48 -10.59 7.50
CA THR A 22 17.66 -10.38 6.31
C THR A 22 16.98 -9.02 6.45
N PRO A 23 17.16 -8.08 5.50
CA PRO A 23 16.51 -6.78 5.58
C PRO A 23 14.99 -6.97 5.57
N GLY A 24 14.27 -6.15 6.33
CA GLY A 24 12.82 -6.08 6.26
C GLY A 24 12.37 -5.69 4.85
N ILE A 25 11.17 -6.12 4.49
CA ILE A 25 10.51 -5.77 3.23
C ILE A 25 9.48 -4.71 3.56
N LEU A 26 9.59 -3.53 2.92
CA LEU A 26 8.55 -2.51 2.94
C LEU A 26 7.63 -2.77 1.76
N GLU A 27 6.50 -3.43 2.02
CA GLU A 27 5.53 -3.86 1.04
C GLU A 27 4.39 -2.86 0.93
N ILE A 28 4.08 -2.46 -0.30
CA ILE A 28 2.93 -1.62 -0.65
C ILE A 28 1.93 -2.54 -1.35
N GLU A 29 0.71 -2.62 -0.82
CA GLU A 29 -0.36 -3.48 -1.35
C GLU A 29 -0.70 -3.15 -2.82
N ASP A 30 -0.79 -4.18 -3.66
CA ASP A 30 -1.40 -4.07 -4.99
C ASP A 30 -2.93 -3.99 -4.86
N LYS A 31 -3.57 -3.14 -5.67
CA LYS A 31 -5.03 -2.98 -5.66
C LYS A 31 -5.61 -2.88 -7.06
N THR A 32 -6.79 -3.45 -7.22
CA THR A 32 -7.63 -3.29 -8.41
C THR A 32 -8.94 -2.67 -7.98
N VAL A 33 -9.30 -1.56 -8.61
CA VAL A 33 -10.48 -0.73 -8.26
C VAL A 33 -11.12 -0.19 -9.52
N CYS A 34 -12.20 0.56 -9.38
CA CYS A 34 -12.84 1.26 -10.46
C CYS A 34 -12.72 2.77 -10.32
N VAL A 35 -12.95 3.48 -11.42
CA VAL A 35 -13.01 4.95 -11.42
C VAL A 35 -13.97 5.45 -10.34
N ASN A 36 -13.59 6.54 -9.67
CA ASN A 36 -14.27 7.20 -8.53
C ASN A 36 -14.16 6.50 -7.18
N ASP A 37 -13.62 5.28 -7.12
CA ASP A 37 -13.36 4.64 -5.83
C ASP A 37 -12.31 5.42 -5.02
N VAL A 38 -12.51 5.46 -3.71
CA VAL A 38 -11.48 5.87 -2.74
C VAL A 38 -11.15 4.64 -1.90
N VAL A 39 -9.95 4.10 -2.07
CA VAL A 39 -9.56 2.82 -1.45
C VAL A 39 -8.35 2.95 -0.54
N PRO A 40 -8.32 2.16 0.55
CA PRO A 40 -7.13 2.03 1.39
C PRO A 40 -6.11 1.10 0.73
N ILE A 41 -4.85 1.53 0.71
CA ILE A 41 -3.68 0.72 0.35
C ILE A 41 -2.79 0.62 1.56
N ASN A 42 -2.62 -0.60 2.06
CA ASN A 42 -1.80 -0.85 3.23
C ASN A 42 -0.32 -0.89 2.87
N VAL A 43 0.50 -0.24 3.71
CA VAL A 43 1.96 -0.34 3.65
C VAL A 43 2.45 -1.01 4.93
N THR A 44 3.22 -2.08 4.79
CA THR A 44 3.71 -2.87 5.93
C THR A 44 5.21 -3.10 5.85
N LEU A 45 5.87 -3.17 7.00
CA LEU A 45 7.25 -3.61 7.12
C LEU A 45 7.26 -5.04 7.69
N SER A 46 7.86 -5.97 6.95
CA SER A 46 7.80 -7.40 7.31
C SER A 46 8.50 -7.72 8.62
N ALA A 47 9.63 -7.07 8.91
CA ALA A 47 10.39 -7.27 10.14
C ALA A 47 11.30 -6.07 10.47
N ALA A 48 11.49 -5.81 11.76
CA ALA A 48 12.49 -4.90 12.32
C ALA A 48 13.22 -5.58 13.50
N LEU A 49 14.54 -5.76 13.37
CA LEU A 49 15.30 -6.52 14.38
C LEU A 49 15.43 -5.77 15.71
N ASN A 50 15.70 -4.47 15.66
CA ASN A 50 15.92 -3.62 16.84
C ASN A 50 14.79 -2.60 17.01
N GLY A 51 13.56 -3.01 16.68
CA GLY A 51 12.39 -2.14 16.68
C GLY A 51 12.38 -1.02 15.64
N VAL A 52 11.44 -0.09 15.77
CA VAL A 52 11.24 1.08 14.89
C VAL A 52 10.91 2.30 15.74
N SER A 53 11.84 3.24 15.81
CA SER A 53 11.63 4.50 16.56
C SER A 53 10.86 5.54 15.74
N GLY A 54 10.87 5.42 14.42
CA GLY A 54 10.07 6.26 13.55
C GLY A 54 10.50 6.23 12.09
N TYR A 55 9.71 6.92 11.27
CA TYR A 55 10.02 7.08 9.87
C TYR A 55 9.63 8.44 9.35
N ASN A 56 10.18 8.71 8.18
CA ASN A 56 9.81 9.76 7.29
C ASN A 56 9.91 9.16 5.87
N ILE A 57 8.81 9.14 5.13
CA ILE A 57 8.72 8.49 3.83
C ILE A 57 7.90 9.39 2.90
N THR A 58 8.30 9.44 1.63
CA THR A 58 7.54 10.09 0.56
C THR A 58 7.11 9.05 -0.46
N TRP A 59 5.80 8.91 -0.66
CA TRP A 59 5.19 8.09 -1.70
C TRP A 59 4.77 8.94 -2.89
N VAL A 60 4.78 8.34 -4.07
CA VAL A 60 4.43 8.99 -5.34
C VAL A 60 3.65 7.99 -6.18
N VAL A 61 2.60 8.48 -6.86
CA VAL A 61 1.97 7.76 -7.97
C VAL A 61 2.65 8.15 -9.29
N THR A 62 3.00 7.18 -10.14
CA THR A 62 3.71 7.45 -11.40
C THR A 62 2.81 8.14 -12.43
N ASN A 63 1.51 7.87 -12.42
CA ASN A 63 0.53 8.49 -13.28
C ASN A 63 -0.54 9.20 -12.45
N SER A 64 -0.46 10.52 -12.39
CA SER A 64 -1.38 11.37 -11.65
C SER A 64 -2.71 11.62 -12.37
N THR A 65 -2.88 11.21 -13.63
CA THR A 65 -4.21 11.25 -14.28
C THR A 65 -5.06 10.07 -13.81
N VAL A 66 -4.43 8.91 -13.57
CA VAL A 66 -5.09 7.68 -13.11
C VAL A 66 -5.48 7.74 -11.64
N ALA A 67 -4.63 8.30 -10.75
CA ALA A 67 -4.94 8.35 -9.32
C ALA A 67 -4.22 9.48 -8.57
N GLU A 68 -4.65 9.74 -7.33
CA GLU A 68 -3.96 10.61 -6.38
C GLU A 68 -4.23 10.20 -4.93
N PHE A 69 -3.30 10.53 -4.02
CA PHE A 69 -3.52 10.36 -2.59
C PHE A 69 -4.58 11.34 -2.13
N GLU A 70 -5.60 10.85 -1.43
CA GLU A 70 -6.70 11.66 -0.90
C GLU A 70 -6.55 11.92 0.60
N SER A 71 -6.25 10.88 1.36
CA SER A 71 -5.96 10.99 2.80
C SER A 71 -4.97 9.90 3.20
N ILE A 72 -4.55 9.93 4.46
CA ILE A 72 -3.74 8.86 5.05
C ILE A 72 -4.29 8.51 6.42
N GLU A 73 -4.04 7.27 6.85
CA GLU A 73 -4.22 6.84 8.23
C GLU A 73 -2.85 6.49 8.79
N LEU A 74 -2.50 7.13 9.90
CA LEU A 74 -1.27 6.84 10.62
C LEU A 74 -1.39 5.49 11.34
N PRO A 75 -0.28 4.76 11.50
CA PRO A 75 -0.31 3.50 12.23
C PRO A 75 -0.57 3.75 13.72
N TYR A 76 -1.10 2.74 14.42
CA TYR A 76 -1.51 2.88 15.83
C TYR A 76 -0.40 3.40 16.77
N TRP A 77 0.86 3.06 16.50
CA TRP A 77 2.04 3.46 17.28
C TRP A 77 2.54 4.86 16.90
N GLY A 78 2.13 5.36 15.74
CA GLY A 78 2.63 6.55 15.09
C GLY A 78 1.63 7.71 14.99
N ASP A 79 0.43 7.59 15.55
CA ASP A 79 -0.57 8.66 15.57
C ASP A 79 -0.42 9.53 16.81
N ASN A 80 0.42 10.57 16.72
CA ASN A 80 0.67 11.50 17.81
C ASN A 80 0.98 12.92 17.32
N PHE A 81 1.13 13.85 18.26
CA PHE A 81 1.30 15.29 17.99
C PHE A 81 2.59 15.67 17.23
N LEU A 82 3.56 14.75 17.07
CA LEU A 82 4.77 14.96 16.27
C LEU A 82 4.63 14.47 14.83
N SER A 83 3.60 13.68 14.55
CA SER A 83 3.33 13.13 13.23
C SER A 83 2.86 14.22 12.28
N LYS A 84 3.26 14.10 11.02
CA LYS A 84 3.00 15.11 9.98
C LYS A 84 2.83 14.43 8.64
N ASN A 85 1.97 15.00 7.80
CA ASN A 85 1.93 14.70 6.39
C ASN A 85 1.99 15.98 5.55
N SER A 86 2.23 15.84 4.25
CA SER A 86 2.05 16.93 3.29
C SER A 86 0.57 17.19 3.04
N THR A 87 0.27 18.34 2.42
CA THR A 87 -1.09 18.66 1.96
C THR A 87 -1.63 17.60 0.99
N LEU A 88 -2.91 17.28 1.14
CA LEU A 88 -3.69 16.36 0.31
C LEU A 88 -5.00 17.03 -0.15
N PRO A 89 -5.62 16.63 -1.27
CA PRO A 89 -5.18 15.55 -2.17
C PRO A 89 -3.97 15.94 -3.04
N ALA A 90 -3.12 14.97 -3.39
CA ALA A 90 -1.91 15.19 -4.20
C ALA A 90 -1.36 13.89 -4.83
N PRO A 91 -0.58 13.95 -5.93
CA PRO A 91 0.08 12.77 -6.52
C PRO A 91 1.32 12.31 -5.75
N SER A 92 1.72 13.05 -4.70
CA SER A 92 2.79 12.67 -3.79
C SER A 92 2.38 13.02 -2.38
N VAL A 93 2.72 12.15 -1.44
CA VAL A 93 2.48 12.39 -0.02
C VAL A 93 3.74 12.11 0.78
N TYR A 94 4.12 13.05 1.63
CA TYR A 94 5.11 12.87 2.69
C TYR A 94 4.38 12.45 3.96
N VAL A 95 4.91 11.48 4.70
CA VAL A 95 4.40 11.13 6.04
C VAL A 95 5.57 10.90 6.98
N ARG A 96 5.43 11.45 8.18
CA ARG A 96 6.28 11.22 9.34
C ARG A 96 5.43 10.63 10.46
N ALA A 97 5.95 9.58 11.07
CA ALA A 97 5.47 9.04 12.34
C ALA A 97 6.64 8.71 13.27
N ILE A 98 6.38 8.77 14.57
CA ILE A 98 7.38 8.54 15.63
C ILE A 98 6.74 7.61 16.66
N ASP A 99 7.45 6.55 17.04
CA ASP A 99 7.03 5.68 18.12
C ASP A 99 7.43 6.28 19.47
N LEU A 100 6.58 7.15 20.01
CA LEU A 100 6.78 7.70 21.36
C LEU A 100 6.44 6.69 22.45
N GLY A 101 5.69 5.64 22.10
CA GLY A 101 5.15 4.65 23.03
C GLY A 101 6.09 3.48 23.30
N MET A 102 7.13 3.30 22.47
CA MET A 102 7.97 2.09 22.49
C MET A 102 7.09 0.84 22.25
N GLU A 103 6.24 0.93 21.23
CA GLU A 103 5.27 -0.11 20.84
C GLU A 103 5.88 -1.10 19.84
N ILE A 104 6.80 -0.65 18.99
CA ILE A 104 7.47 -1.44 17.95
C ILE A 104 8.90 -1.75 18.39
N GLU A 105 9.04 -2.75 19.23
CA GLU A 105 10.31 -3.17 19.84
C GLU A 105 11.05 -4.26 19.03
N ASP A 106 12.17 -4.73 19.57
CA ASP A 106 13.00 -5.80 19.03
C ASP A 106 12.20 -7.00 18.45
N ASN A 107 12.59 -7.41 17.24
CA ASN A 107 12.01 -8.53 16.49
C ASN A 107 10.53 -8.35 16.12
N ALA A 108 9.99 -7.13 16.11
CA ALA A 108 8.65 -6.87 15.60
C ALA A 108 8.52 -7.30 14.13
N THR A 109 7.34 -7.81 13.79
CA THR A 109 7.00 -8.31 12.45
C THR A 109 5.64 -7.81 12.01
N ASN A 110 5.38 -7.75 10.71
CA ASN A 110 4.10 -7.29 10.13
C ASN A 110 3.70 -5.91 10.68
N ILE A 111 4.65 -4.99 10.70
CA ILE A 111 4.50 -3.68 11.32
C ILE A 111 3.71 -2.78 10.34
N PRO A 112 2.53 -2.27 10.71
CA PRO A 112 1.82 -1.32 9.87
C PRO A 112 2.62 0.00 9.81
N ILE A 113 2.85 0.51 8.61
CA ILE A 113 3.58 1.75 8.39
C ILE A 113 2.62 2.89 8.08
N VAL A 114 1.69 2.72 7.15
CA VAL A 114 0.67 3.72 6.84
C VAL A 114 -0.44 3.07 6.02
N THR A 115 -1.66 3.58 6.13
CA THR A 115 -2.71 3.32 5.12
C THR A 115 -2.81 4.53 4.21
N LEU A 116 -2.61 4.33 2.90
CA LEU A 116 -2.73 5.36 1.89
C LEU A 116 -4.12 5.28 1.27
N ASN A 117 -5.00 6.25 1.54
CA ASN A 117 -6.30 6.32 0.90
C ASN A 117 -6.14 7.00 -0.47
N ILE A 118 -6.33 6.25 -1.54
CA ILE A 118 -6.10 6.69 -2.91
C ILE A 118 -7.44 6.83 -3.64
N ARG A 119 -7.62 7.99 -4.28
CA ARG A 119 -8.73 8.24 -5.20
C ARG A 119 -8.36 7.79 -6.60
N ALA A 120 -9.15 6.88 -7.17
CA ALA A 120 -9.09 6.49 -8.57
C ALA A 120 -9.83 7.50 -9.45
N LYS A 121 -9.18 7.98 -10.51
CA LYS A 121 -9.66 9.09 -11.35
C LYS A 121 -9.96 8.68 -12.79
N GLU A 122 -9.07 7.91 -13.41
CA GLU A 122 -9.20 7.49 -14.81
C GLU A 122 -8.80 6.03 -14.98
N HIS A 123 -9.41 5.37 -15.97
CA HIS A 123 -9.05 4.01 -16.38
C HIS A 123 -7.55 3.92 -16.74
N GLY A 124 -6.87 2.91 -16.21
CA GLY A 124 -5.46 2.65 -16.50
C GLY A 124 -4.69 2.09 -15.31
N ASN A 125 -3.37 2.14 -15.39
CA ASN A 125 -2.47 1.65 -14.35
C ASN A 125 -1.57 2.76 -13.83
N THR A 126 -1.27 2.72 -12.53
CA THR A 126 -0.26 3.56 -11.90
C THR A 126 0.52 2.76 -10.86
N THR A 127 1.80 3.07 -10.69
CA THR A 127 2.64 2.46 -9.67
C THR A 127 2.76 3.41 -8.49
N ILE A 128 2.64 2.88 -7.29
CA ILE A 128 2.90 3.58 -6.04
C ILE A 128 4.30 3.18 -5.59
N TYR A 129 5.20 4.14 -5.49
CA TYR A 129 6.59 3.89 -5.12
C TYR A 129 7.08 4.89 -4.09
N VAL A 130 8.19 4.53 -3.44
CA VAL A 130 8.87 5.39 -2.46
C VAL A 130 9.93 6.22 -3.18
N SER A 131 9.77 7.54 -3.20
CA SER A 131 10.76 8.47 -3.77
C SER A 131 11.82 8.91 -2.76
N TRP A 132 11.49 8.82 -1.46
CA TRP A 132 12.41 9.12 -0.37
C TRP A 132 12.06 8.30 0.87
N LEU A 133 13.07 7.74 1.54
CA LEU A 133 12.90 6.88 2.72
C LEU A 133 13.95 7.19 3.78
N ARG A 134 13.48 7.42 5.00
CA ARG A 134 14.26 7.46 6.23
C ARG A 134 13.46 6.71 7.29
N MET A 135 14.01 5.62 7.77
CA MET A 135 13.47 4.87 8.90
C MET A 135 14.62 4.57 9.85
N ASP A 136 14.41 4.73 11.15
CA ASP A 136 15.42 4.52 12.19
C ASP A 136 14.88 3.49 13.21
N ASP A 137 15.77 2.67 13.78
CA ASP A 137 15.48 1.71 14.85
C ASP A 137 15.57 2.38 16.23
N ASP A 138 15.31 1.64 17.32
CA ASP A 138 15.28 2.20 18.68
C ASP A 138 16.66 2.61 19.20
N ASP A 139 17.71 2.16 18.52
CA ASP A 139 19.11 2.50 18.78
C ASP A 139 19.63 3.64 17.87
N ASP A 140 18.72 4.37 17.21
CA ASP A 140 19.02 5.46 16.26
C ASP A 140 19.86 5.00 15.05
N ARG A 141 19.75 3.72 14.65
CA ARG A 141 20.40 3.17 13.45
C ARG A 141 19.42 3.13 12.28
N ARG A 142 19.96 3.37 11.08
CA ARG A 142 19.18 3.35 9.84
C ARG A 142 18.65 1.95 9.54
N ILE A 143 17.32 1.83 9.43
CA ILE A 143 16.68 0.69 8.77
C ILE A 143 16.69 0.94 7.26
N THR A 144 17.19 -0.02 6.49
CA THR A 144 17.23 0.03 5.02
C THR A 144 16.45 -1.16 4.47
N PRO A 145 15.11 -1.05 4.39
CA PRO A 145 14.30 -2.15 3.91
C PRO A 145 14.41 -2.32 2.39
N ILE A 146 14.10 -3.51 1.90
CA ILE A 146 13.82 -3.73 0.47
C ILE A 146 12.43 -3.19 0.21
N VAL A 147 12.31 -2.19 -0.68
CA VAL A 147 11.01 -1.63 -1.05
C VAL A 147 10.39 -2.46 -2.17
N GLN A 148 9.17 -2.93 -1.95
CA GLN A 148 8.30 -3.51 -2.97
C GLN A 148 7.22 -2.48 -3.32
N ASN A 149 7.29 -1.96 -4.55
CA ASN A 149 6.32 -1.01 -5.05
C ASN A 149 4.96 -1.69 -5.23
N GLY A 150 3.88 -0.91 -5.04
CA GLY A 150 2.52 -1.36 -5.29
C GLY A 150 2.02 -0.92 -6.66
N THR A 151 1.08 -1.66 -7.21
CA THR A 151 0.39 -1.37 -8.46
C THR A 151 -1.08 -1.09 -8.16
N LEU A 152 -1.58 0.02 -8.69
CA LEU A 152 -3.01 0.32 -8.71
C LEU A 152 -3.52 0.20 -10.15
N THR A 153 -4.42 -0.76 -10.37
CA THR A 153 -5.17 -0.92 -11.60
C THR A 153 -6.56 -0.33 -11.42
N VAL A 154 -6.92 0.63 -12.27
CA VAL A 154 -8.21 1.29 -12.26
C VAL A 154 -8.98 0.85 -13.49
N TRP A 155 -10.15 0.25 -13.28
CA TRP A 155 -11.08 -0.18 -14.31
C TRP A 155 -12.20 0.83 -14.56
N GLN A 156 -12.76 0.78 -15.77
CA GLN A 156 -13.98 1.51 -16.09
C GLN A 156 -15.20 0.63 -15.77
N ARG A 157 -16.17 1.16 -15.02
CA ARG A 157 -17.45 0.46 -14.78
C ARG A 157 -18.20 0.27 -16.09
N GLY A 158 -18.79 -0.91 -16.26
CA GLY A 158 -19.53 -1.29 -17.47
C GLY A 158 -18.69 -1.68 -18.69
N ASP A 159 -17.35 -1.57 -18.65
CA ASP A 159 -16.43 -2.24 -19.60
C ASP A 159 -16.04 -3.60 -19.02
N LEU A 160 -16.90 -4.59 -19.21
CA LEU A 160 -16.81 -5.90 -18.54
C LEU A 160 -15.86 -6.84 -19.26
N ASN A 161 -15.62 -6.62 -20.56
CA ASN A 161 -14.69 -7.40 -21.37
C ASN A 161 -13.27 -6.78 -21.45
N GLY A 162 -13.09 -5.54 -21.00
CA GLY A 162 -11.80 -4.82 -20.97
C GLY A 162 -11.35 -4.35 -22.35
N ASP A 163 -12.27 -4.10 -23.28
CA ASP A 163 -11.95 -3.64 -24.64
C ASP A 163 -11.87 -2.10 -24.77
N GLY A 164 -12.17 -1.38 -23.70
CA GLY A 164 -12.14 0.08 -23.64
C GLY A 164 -13.46 0.75 -24.03
N GLU A 165 -14.46 0.00 -24.46
CA GLU A 165 -15.79 0.49 -24.77
C GLU A 165 -16.78 0.05 -23.69
N VAL A 166 -17.58 0.99 -23.18
CA VAL A 166 -18.52 0.71 -22.10
C VAL A 166 -19.87 0.30 -22.67
N ALA A 167 -20.52 -0.68 -22.03
CA ALA A 167 -21.90 -1.08 -22.33
C ALA A 167 -22.13 -1.52 -23.80
N THR A 168 -21.17 -2.24 -24.37
CA THR A 168 -21.39 -2.94 -25.63
C THR A 168 -22.35 -4.11 -25.42
N ILE A 169 -22.86 -4.70 -26.52
CA ILE A 169 -23.70 -5.91 -26.41
C ILE A 169 -22.94 -7.08 -25.75
N SER A 170 -21.62 -7.10 -25.87
CA SER A 170 -20.77 -8.08 -25.20
C SER A 170 -20.81 -7.87 -23.68
N ASP A 171 -20.72 -6.62 -23.22
CA ASP A 171 -20.80 -6.28 -21.79
C ASP A 171 -22.18 -6.56 -21.23
N VAL A 172 -23.24 -6.25 -21.97
CA VAL A 172 -24.62 -6.60 -21.59
C VAL A 172 -24.74 -8.11 -21.36
N GLY A 173 -24.18 -8.93 -22.25
CA GLY A 173 -24.16 -10.39 -22.10
C GLY A 173 -23.40 -10.82 -20.83
N LEU A 174 -22.23 -10.24 -20.58
CA LEU A 174 -21.43 -10.52 -19.38
C LEU A 174 -22.14 -10.12 -18.08
N MET A 175 -22.84 -8.98 -18.08
CA MET A 175 -23.66 -8.54 -16.95
C MET A 175 -24.79 -9.53 -16.67
N TRP A 176 -25.43 -10.04 -17.72
CA TRP A 176 -26.50 -11.03 -17.58
C TRP A 176 -25.99 -12.36 -17.02
N ASP A 177 -24.85 -12.84 -17.52
CA ASP A 177 -24.19 -14.03 -16.98
C ASP A 177 -23.83 -13.86 -15.50
N ALA A 178 -23.33 -12.69 -15.11
CA ALA A 178 -23.02 -12.35 -13.72
C ALA A 178 -24.27 -12.30 -12.84
N PHE A 179 -25.37 -11.68 -13.29
CA PHE A 179 -26.65 -11.67 -12.59
C PHE A 179 -27.20 -13.08 -12.35
N LEU A 180 -26.97 -14.01 -13.29
CA LEU A 180 -27.34 -15.42 -13.15
C LEU A 180 -26.36 -16.23 -12.27
N GLY A 181 -25.31 -15.61 -11.74
CA GLY A 181 -24.28 -16.27 -10.93
C GLY A 181 -23.36 -17.20 -11.73
N LEU A 182 -23.28 -17.00 -13.05
CA LEU A 182 -22.44 -17.82 -13.94
C LEU A 182 -21.01 -17.30 -14.05
N ARG A 183 -20.71 -16.15 -13.45
CA ARG A 183 -19.41 -15.48 -13.50
C ARG A 183 -19.05 -14.86 -12.16
N GLN A 184 -17.76 -14.81 -11.88
CA GLN A 184 -17.24 -13.96 -10.81
C GLN A 184 -17.32 -12.51 -11.24
N THR A 185 -17.79 -11.68 -10.33
CA THR A 185 -17.89 -10.23 -10.48
C THR A 185 -16.69 -9.52 -9.87
N ASP A 186 -16.53 -8.27 -10.26
CA ASP A 186 -15.64 -7.29 -9.67
C ASP A 186 -16.32 -5.92 -9.72
N CYS A 187 -15.61 -4.86 -9.30
CA CYS A 187 -16.14 -3.51 -9.23
C CYS A 187 -16.79 -3.02 -10.54
N ARG A 188 -16.42 -3.56 -11.70
CA ARG A 188 -16.96 -3.11 -12.99
C ARG A 188 -18.45 -3.46 -13.15
N TYR A 189 -18.93 -4.44 -12.37
CA TYR A 189 -20.31 -4.95 -12.38
C TYR A 189 -21.27 -4.19 -11.46
N ASP A 190 -20.77 -3.31 -10.59
CA ASP A 190 -21.58 -2.42 -9.75
C ASP A 190 -21.60 -1.03 -10.40
N ILE A 191 -22.39 -0.88 -11.47
CA ILE A 191 -22.44 0.32 -12.31
C ILE A 191 -23.21 1.44 -11.59
N ASN A 192 -24.23 1.09 -10.81
CA ASN A 192 -25.03 2.06 -10.06
C ASN A 192 -24.43 2.42 -8.67
N GLU A 193 -23.30 1.81 -8.30
CA GLU A 193 -22.54 2.06 -7.07
C GLU A 193 -23.38 1.82 -5.79
N ASP A 194 -24.29 0.83 -5.83
CA ASP A 194 -25.13 0.48 -4.68
C ASP A 194 -24.49 -0.59 -3.77
N GLY A 195 -23.27 -1.04 -4.10
CA GLY A 195 -22.52 -2.06 -3.38
C GLY A 195 -22.97 -3.49 -3.71
N LYS A 196 -23.88 -3.67 -4.67
CA LYS A 196 -24.36 -4.97 -5.13
C LYS A 196 -23.98 -5.19 -6.59
N GLU A 197 -22.80 -5.76 -6.78
CA GLU A 197 -22.30 -6.18 -8.09
C GLU A 197 -23.32 -7.04 -8.85
N ALA A 198 -23.53 -6.69 -10.13
CA ALA A 198 -24.46 -7.36 -11.05
C ALA A 198 -25.89 -7.49 -10.49
N GLY A 199 -26.37 -6.47 -9.77
CA GLY A 199 -27.75 -6.34 -9.37
C GLY A 199 -28.69 -6.11 -10.55
N ILE A 200 -30.00 -6.23 -10.31
CA ILE A 200 -30.99 -5.91 -11.34
C ILE A 200 -30.94 -4.42 -11.76
N GLY A 201 -30.45 -3.56 -10.87
CA GLY A 201 -30.16 -2.15 -11.17
C GLY A 201 -29.07 -2.01 -12.23
N ASP A 202 -27.95 -2.71 -12.07
CA ASP A 202 -26.83 -2.71 -13.02
C ASP A 202 -27.20 -3.31 -14.36
N VAL A 203 -27.97 -4.41 -14.34
CA VAL A 203 -28.51 -5.04 -15.55
C VAL A 203 -29.39 -4.07 -16.35
N ALA A 204 -30.29 -3.35 -15.66
CA ALA A 204 -31.13 -2.36 -16.31
C ALA A 204 -30.30 -1.18 -16.83
N LEU A 205 -29.33 -0.71 -16.03
CA LEU A 205 -28.50 0.44 -16.37
C LEU A 205 -27.63 0.16 -17.60
N ILE A 206 -26.92 -0.97 -17.63
CA ILE A 206 -26.08 -1.33 -18.79
C ILE A 206 -26.91 -1.52 -20.07
N TRP A 207 -28.15 -2.01 -19.94
CA TRP A 207 -29.07 -2.13 -21.07
C TRP A 207 -29.49 -0.77 -21.62
N HIS A 208 -29.83 0.19 -20.75
CA HIS A 208 -30.14 1.56 -21.17
C HIS A 208 -28.93 2.26 -21.79
N MET A 209 -27.73 2.05 -21.24
CA MET A 209 -26.48 2.56 -21.82
C MET A 209 -26.26 2.01 -23.23
N TYR A 210 -26.45 0.70 -23.44
CA TYR A 210 -26.35 0.07 -24.75
C TYR A 210 -27.34 0.65 -25.77
N LEU A 211 -28.57 0.95 -25.35
CA LEU A 211 -29.60 1.58 -26.20
C LEU A 211 -29.35 3.08 -26.46
N GLY A 212 -28.40 3.70 -25.75
CA GLY A 212 -28.17 5.15 -25.80
C GLY A 212 -29.27 5.96 -25.10
N GLU A 213 -29.92 5.37 -24.09
CA GLU A 213 -31.04 5.93 -23.34
C GLU A 213 -30.65 6.46 -21.95
N ALA A 214 -29.36 6.35 -21.57
CA ALA A 214 -28.82 6.69 -20.26
C ALA A 214 -28.34 8.15 -20.15
#